data_AF-A0A950WV97-F1
#
_entry.id   AF-A0A950WV97-F1
#
_cell.length_a   1.000
_cell.length_b   1.000
_cell.length_c   1.000
_cell.angle_alpha   90.00
_cell.angle_beta   90.00
_cell.angle_gamma   90.00
#
_symmetry.space_group_name_H-M   'P 1'
#
loop_
_entity.id
_entity.type
_entity.pdbx_description
1 polymer ?
#
loop_
_entity_poly.entity_id
_entity_poly.type
_entity_poly.pdbx_seq_one_letter_code
_entity_poly.pdbx_strand_id
1 'polypeptide(L)'
;SGMRATFQNAGMVLSIGLFFSLMVVGLAGSLPATMSKGLIANGVPPQQAAVISHEPPVASLFAAFLGYNPMEKLLGPKTLASLPPANAAKITGKEFFPGLISKPFITGLRITFTASLIMCLIAAWASWLRGTFVPIDEAGPFGAPLEEGEHGGEAPLSEEWVPA
;
A
#
# COMPACT_ATOMS: atom_id res chain seq x y z
N SER A 1 -24.06 16.80 0.75
CA SER A 1 -23.31 15.52 0.91
C SER A 1 -22.35 15.19 -0.25
N GLY A 2 -22.56 15.67 -1.49
CA GLY A 2 -21.73 15.28 -2.66
C GLY A 2 -20.24 15.64 -2.60
N MET A 3 -19.88 16.91 -2.33
CA MET A 3 -18.47 17.36 -2.40
C MET A 3 -17.55 16.62 -1.42
N ARG A 4 -17.99 16.37 -0.17
CA ARG A 4 -17.19 15.64 0.84
C ARG A 4 -16.97 14.18 0.46
N ALA A 5 -17.97 13.52 -0.13
CA ALA A 5 -17.84 12.16 -0.60
C ALA A 5 -16.82 12.05 -1.75
N THR A 6 -16.81 12.99 -2.70
CA THR A 6 -15.80 13.04 -3.76
C THR A 6 -14.38 13.22 -3.20
N PHE A 7 -14.19 14.12 -2.23
CA PHE A 7 -12.88 14.33 -1.58
C PHE A 7 -12.37 13.07 -0.85
N GLN A 8 -13.23 12.33 -0.16
CA GLN A 8 -12.85 11.10 0.53
C GLN A 8 -12.46 9.98 -0.45
N ASN A 9 -13.27 9.75 -1.50
CA ASN A 9 -12.96 8.74 -2.52
C ASN A 9 -11.65 9.06 -3.27
N ALA A 10 -11.47 10.32 -3.69
CA ALA A 10 -10.23 10.75 -4.34
C ALA A 10 -9.02 10.66 -3.39
N GLY A 11 -9.20 11.05 -2.12
CA GLY A 11 -8.17 10.97 -1.09
C GLY A 11 -7.68 9.54 -0.85
N MET A 12 -8.58 8.56 -0.84
CA MET A 12 -8.21 7.14 -0.69
C MET A 12 -7.36 6.63 -1.85
N VAL A 13 -7.75 6.92 -3.10
CA VAL A 13 -6.98 6.51 -4.29
C VAL A 13 -5.61 7.20 -4.33
N LEU A 14 -5.58 8.51 -4.03
CA LEU A 14 -4.34 9.28 -3.93
C LEU A 14 -3.39 8.69 -2.87
N SER A 15 -3.93 8.30 -1.71
CA SER A 15 -3.16 7.69 -0.62
C SER A 15 -2.50 6.38 -1.06
N ILE A 16 -3.25 5.51 -1.75
CA ILE A 16 -2.70 4.25 -2.30
C ILE A 16 -1.56 4.56 -3.29
N GLY A 17 -1.78 5.51 -4.20
CA GLY A 17 -0.77 5.90 -5.19
C GLY A 17 0.50 6.47 -4.58
N LEU A 18 0.36 7.35 -3.58
CA LEU A 18 1.49 7.98 -2.89
C LEU A 18 2.26 6.97 -2.03
N PHE A 19 1.56 6.09 -1.32
CA PHE A 19 2.18 5.03 -0.53
C PHE A 19 2.99 4.07 -1.41
N PHE A 20 2.41 3.62 -2.52
CA PHE A 20 3.09 2.75 -3.46
C PHE A 20 4.31 3.45 -4.10
N SER A 21 4.16 4.72 -4.49
CA SER A 21 5.25 5.51 -5.08
C SER A 21 6.43 5.65 -4.11
N LEU A 22 6.17 6.03 -2.85
CA LEU A 22 7.20 6.12 -1.82
C LEU A 22 7.88 4.77 -1.55
N MET A 23 7.12 3.68 -1.56
CA MET A 23 7.67 2.34 -1.42
C MET A 23 8.64 2.00 -2.56
N VAL A 24 8.23 2.25 -3.81
CA VAL A 24 9.05 2.00 -5.01
C VAL A 24 10.32 2.85 -4.98
N VAL A 25 10.24 4.12 -4.59
CA VAL A 25 11.40 4.99 -4.44
C VAL A 25 12.36 4.45 -3.38
N GLY A 26 11.86 4.03 -2.22
CA GLY A 26 12.68 3.42 -1.17
C GLY A 26 13.37 2.13 -1.60
N LEU A 27 12.68 1.33 -2.40
CA LEU A 27 13.25 0.13 -3.02
C LEU A 27 14.33 0.48 -4.04
N ALA A 28 14.04 1.39 -4.97
CA ALA A 28 14.97 1.82 -6.01
C ALA A 28 16.27 2.40 -5.46
N GLY A 29 16.21 3.05 -4.28
CA GLY A 29 17.40 3.60 -3.62
C GLY A 29 18.35 2.57 -3.00
N SER A 30 17.89 1.34 -2.71
CA SER A 30 18.66 0.36 -1.93
C SER A 30 18.79 -1.03 -2.58
N LEU A 31 17.83 -1.39 -3.45
CA LEU A 31 17.79 -2.68 -4.14
C LEU A 31 18.97 -2.88 -5.10
N PRO A 32 19.32 -1.94 -6.00
CA PRO A 32 20.41 -2.16 -6.95
C PRO A 32 21.74 -2.48 -6.27
N ALA A 33 22.08 -1.69 -5.24
CA ALA A 33 23.31 -1.90 -4.48
C ALA A 33 23.32 -3.26 -3.74
N THR A 34 22.18 -3.67 -3.17
CA THR A 34 22.06 -4.95 -2.47
C THR A 34 22.15 -6.13 -3.45
N MET A 35 21.50 -6.02 -4.61
CA MET A 35 21.48 -7.05 -5.63
C MET A 35 22.85 -7.23 -6.29
N SER A 36 23.50 -6.13 -6.68
CA SER A 36 24.85 -6.16 -7.25
C SER A 36 25.85 -6.81 -6.28
N LYS A 37 25.87 -6.39 -5.01
CA LYS A 37 26.73 -6.99 -3.96
C LYS A 37 26.44 -8.47 -3.77
N GLY A 38 25.16 -8.84 -3.70
CA GLY A 38 24.73 -10.23 -3.53
C GLY A 38 25.16 -11.13 -4.67
N LEU A 39 25.03 -10.68 -5.92
CA LEU A 39 25.42 -11.43 -7.11
C LEU A 39 26.95 -11.58 -7.20
N ILE A 40 27.70 -10.49 -6.99
CA ILE A 40 29.18 -10.51 -7.00
C ILE A 40 29.71 -11.45 -5.92
N ALA A 41 29.12 -11.44 -4.71
CA ALA A 41 29.50 -12.33 -3.63
C ALA A 41 29.29 -13.82 -3.95
N ASN A 42 28.43 -14.16 -4.92
CA ASN A 42 28.22 -15.53 -5.38
C ASN A 42 28.94 -15.82 -6.72
N GLY A 43 29.84 -14.95 -7.16
CA GLY A 43 30.74 -15.16 -8.30
C GLY A 43 30.29 -14.55 -9.63
N VAL A 44 29.16 -13.83 -9.66
CA VAL A 44 28.68 -13.18 -10.89
C VAL A 44 29.62 -12.04 -11.28
N PRO A 45 30.01 -11.91 -12.56
CA PRO A 45 30.85 -10.81 -13.03
C PRO A 45 30.26 -9.43 -12.66
N PRO A 46 31.05 -8.47 -12.16
CA PRO A 46 30.57 -7.17 -11.71
C PRO A 46 29.76 -6.40 -12.75
N GLN A 47 30.18 -6.47 -14.02
CA GLN A 47 29.51 -5.78 -15.14
C GLN A 47 28.09 -6.31 -15.34
N GLN A 48 27.92 -7.63 -15.27
CA GLN A 48 26.61 -8.25 -15.42
C GLN A 48 25.74 -8.06 -14.18
N ALA A 49 26.33 -8.15 -12.98
CA ALA A 49 25.64 -7.84 -11.74
C ALA A 49 25.12 -6.39 -11.70
N ALA A 50 25.85 -5.44 -12.28
CA ALA A 50 25.43 -4.04 -12.38
C ALA A 50 24.23 -3.84 -13.33
N VAL A 51 24.23 -4.51 -14.48
CA VAL A 51 23.09 -4.47 -15.42
C VAL A 51 21.84 -5.06 -14.76
N ILE A 52 21.96 -6.26 -14.20
CA ILE A 52 20.85 -6.93 -13.51
C ILE A 52 20.33 -6.08 -12.35
N SER A 53 21.23 -5.44 -11.60
CA SER A 53 20.83 -4.60 -10.45
C SER A 53 19.90 -3.42 -10.80
N HIS A 54 19.85 -2.98 -12.05
CA HIS A 54 18.98 -1.90 -12.51
C HIS A 54 17.61 -2.36 -13.00
N GLU A 55 17.26 -3.65 -12.83
CA GLU A 55 15.90 -4.12 -13.12
C GLU A 55 14.84 -3.32 -12.32
N PRO A 56 13.65 -3.08 -12.91
CA PRO A 56 12.56 -2.39 -12.22
C PRO A 56 12.23 -3.07 -10.87
N PRO A 57 12.32 -2.36 -9.73
CA PRO A 57 12.12 -2.95 -8.40
C PRO A 57 10.74 -3.61 -8.24
N VAL A 58 9.74 -3.04 -8.92
CA VAL A 58 8.37 -3.55 -8.98
C VAL A 58 8.33 -4.95 -9.62
N ALA A 59 9.06 -5.17 -10.71
CA ALA A 59 9.12 -6.47 -11.37
C ALA A 59 9.76 -7.54 -10.46
N SER A 60 10.80 -7.16 -9.70
CA SER A 60 11.43 -8.04 -8.72
C SER A 60 10.49 -8.43 -7.57
N LEU A 61 9.65 -7.51 -7.09
CA LEU A 61 8.66 -7.81 -6.05
C LEU A 61 7.56 -8.74 -6.56
N PHE A 62 7.00 -8.48 -7.75
CA PHE A 62 6.01 -9.37 -8.34
C PHE A 62 6.58 -10.77 -8.57
N ALA A 63 7.85 -10.87 -8.96
CA ALA A 63 8.54 -12.14 -9.08
C ALA A 63 8.57 -12.95 -7.78
N ALA A 64 8.95 -12.28 -6.70
CA ALA A 64 8.99 -12.91 -5.39
C ALA A 64 7.60 -13.28 -4.87
N PHE A 65 6.57 -12.44 -5.11
CA PHE A 65 5.20 -12.75 -4.71
C PHE A 65 4.58 -13.89 -5.52
N LEU A 66 4.96 -14.05 -6.78
CA LEU A 66 4.58 -15.20 -7.60
C LEU A 66 5.43 -16.44 -7.31
N GLY A 67 6.46 -16.31 -6.46
CA GLY A 67 7.33 -17.42 -6.05
C GLY A 67 8.31 -17.89 -7.12
N TYR A 68 8.54 -17.11 -8.17
CA TYR A 68 9.53 -17.42 -9.20
C TYR A 68 10.83 -16.65 -8.99
N ASN A 69 11.93 -17.26 -9.44
CA ASN A 69 13.26 -16.64 -9.41
C ASN A 69 13.65 -16.18 -10.83
N PRO A 70 13.75 -14.86 -11.10
CA PRO A 70 14.13 -14.36 -12.42
C PRO A 70 15.61 -14.56 -12.75
N MET A 71 16.45 -14.91 -11.77
CA MET A 71 17.91 -14.96 -11.91
C MET A 71 18.39 -15.91 -13.00
N GLU A 72 17.67 -17.02 -13.23
CA GLU A 72 18.01 -17.95 -14.30
C GLU A 72 17.93 -17.27 -15.69
N LYS A 73 16.88 -16.48 -15.91
CA LYS A 73 16.68 -15.74 -17.16
C LYS A 73 17.62 -14.55 -17.28
N LEU A 74 17.89 -13.86 -16.17
CA LEU A 74 18.72 -12.66 -16.12
C LEU A 74 20.23 -12.98 -16.30
N LEU A 75 20.72 -14.08 -15.71
CA LEU A 75 22.13 -14.49 -15.84
C LEU A 75 22.38 -15.25 -17.14
N GLY A 76 21.40 -15.99 -17.62
CA GLY A 76 21.51 -16.81 -18.82
C GLY A 76 22.46 -18.01 -18.68
N PRO A 77 22.43 -18.94 -19.65
CA PRO A 77 23.12 -20.23 -19.54
C PRO A 77 24.65 -20.11 -19.54
N LYS A 78 25.21 -19.11 -20.24
CA LYS A 78 26.68 -18.90 -20.34
C LYS A 78 27.29 -18.54 -18.99
N THR A 79 26.67 -17.59 -18.28
CA THR A 79 27.13 -17.15 -16.97
C THR A 79 26.95 -18.25 -15.94
N LEU A 80 25.80 -18.92 -15.94
CA LEU A 80 25.52 -20.03 -15.03
C LEU A 80 26.50 -21.19 -15.22
N ALA A 81 26.88 -21.50 -16.47
CA ALA A 81 27.88 -22.53 -16.76
C ALA A 81 29.32 -22.13 -16.34
N SER A 82 29.61 -20.83 -16.26
CA SER A 82 30.91 -20.32 -15.80
C SER A 82 31.06 -20.29 -14.28
N LEU A 83 29.94 -20.38 -13.55
CA LEU A 83 29.92 -20.34 -12.09
C LEU A 83 30.14 -21.75 -11.51
N PRO A 84 30.69 -21.85 -10.28
CA PRO A 84 30.67 -23.11 -9.55
C PRO A 84 29.23 -23.65 -9.43
N PRO A 85 28.98 -24.94 -9.64
CA PRO A 85 27.63 -25.50 -9.69
C PRO A 85 26.85 -25.29 -8.38
N ALA A 86 27.53 -25.27 -7.23
CA ALA A 86 26.93 -24.95 -5.94
C ALA A 86 26.40 -23.49 -5.87
N ASN A 87 27.13 -22.54 -6.45
CA ASN A 87 26.71 -21.13 -6.48
C ASN A 87 25.58 -20.93 -7.49
N ALA A 88 25.67 -21.56 -8.66
CA ALA A 88 24.61 -21.52 -9.65
C ALA A 88 23.29 -22.04 -9.06
N ALA A 89 23.31 -23.21 -8.39
CA ALA A 89 22.14 -23.78 -7.73
C ALA A 89 21.58 -22.90 -6.60
N LYS A 90 22.47 -22.21 -5.86
CA LYS A 90 22.05 -21.27 -4.82
C LYS A 90 21.38 -20.03 -5.40
N ILE A 91 21.96 -19.43 -6.45
CA ILE A 91 21.44 -18.23 -7.09
C ILE A 91 20.11 -18.50 -7.80
N THR A 92 19.94 -19.67 -8.42
CA THR A 92 18.68 -20.08 -9.09
C THR A 92 17.66 -20.70 -8.13
N GLY A 93 18.06 -21.01 -6.89
CA GLY A 93 17.18 -21.51 -5.85
C GLY A 93 16.11 -20.49 -5.40
N LYS A 94 15.14 -20.95 -4.61
CA LYS A 94 13.98 -20.12 -4.20
C LYS A 94 14.25 -19.18 -3.02
N GLU A 95 15.37 -19.34 -2.32
CA GLU A 95 15.63 -18.56 -1.09
C GLU A 95 16.53 -17.34 -1.33
N PHE A 96 17.50 -17.46 -2.24
CA PHE A 96 18.49 -16.41 -2.47
C PHE A 96 17.85 -15.09 -2.92
N PHE A 97 16.97 -15.15 -3.91
CA PHE A 97 16.34 -13.97 -4.47
C PHE A 97 15.39 -13.27 -3.47
N PRO A 98 14.43 -13.95 -2.81
CA PRO A 98 13.64 -13.34 -1.74
C PRO A 98 14.50 -12.80 -0.59
N GLY A 99 15.57 -13.51 -0.23
CA GLY A 99 16.53 -13.07 0.77
C GLY A 99 17.20 -11.75 0.39
N LEU A 100 17.62 -11.59 -0.88
CA LEU A 100 18.24 -10.36 -1.37
C LEU A 100 17.31 -9.15 -1.34
N ILE A 101 16.05 -9.33 -1.74
CA ILE A 101 15.09 -8.21 -1.83
C ILE A 101 14.47 -7.84 -0.47
N SER A 102 14.53 -8.73 0.53
CA SER A 102 13.90 -8.54 1.84
C SER A 102 14.39 -7.27 2.56
N LYS A 103 15.71 -6.99 2.56
CA LYS A 103 16.29 -5.81 3.21
C LYS A 103 15.86 -4.49 2.54
N PRO A 104 15.97 -4.33 1.22
CA PRO A 104 15.39 -3.20 0.51
C PRO A 104 13.90 -3.03 0.77
N PHE A 105 13.13 -4.11 0.78
CA PHE A 105 11.68 -4.08 1.05
C PHE A 105 11.36 -3.50 2.42
N ILE A 106 12.03 -3.95 3.47
CA ILE A 106 11.90 -3.38 4.81
C ILE A 106 12.32 -1.90 4.84
N THR A 107 13.33 -1.52 4.06
CA THR A 107 13.75 -0.12 3.95
C THR A 107 12.66 0.74 3.31
N GLY A 108 12.05 0.27 2.23
CA GLY A 108 10.90 0.93 1.60
C GLY A 108 9.71 1.08 2.55
N LEU A 109 9.38 0.02 3.31
CA LEU A 109 8.32 0.07 4.32
C LEU A 109 8.60 1.06 5.46
N ARG A 110 9.85 1.18 5.91
CA ARG A 110 10.23 2.19 6.91
C ARG A 110 10.00 3.60 6.38
N ILE A 111 10.40 3.87 5.13
CA ILE A 111 10.21 5.18 4.50
C ILE A 111 8.72 5.53 4.42
N THR A 112 7.88 4.60 3.96
CA THR A 112 6.44 4.87 3.85
C THR A 112 5.78 5.06 5.21
N PHE A 113 6.08 4.23 6.21
CA PHE A 113 5.51 4.38 7.55
C PHE A 113 5.98 5.66 8.25
N THR A 114 7.24 6.07 8.07
CA THR A 114 7.72 7.35 8.60
C THR A 114 7.01 8.53 7.92
N ALA A 115 6.81 8.48 6.60
CA ALA A 115 6.04 9.50 5.90
C ALA A 115 4.59 9.56 6.38
N SER A 116 3.94 8.41 6.57
CA SER A 116 2.58 8.34 7.14
C SER A 116 2.52 8.91 8.55
N LEU A 117 3.50 8.63 9.40
CA LEU A 117 3.58 9.19 10.75
C LEU A 117 3.63 10.73 10.70
N ILE A 118 4.50 11.29 9.85
CA ILE A 118 4.60 12.75 9.68
C ILE A 118 3.26 13.32 9.20
N MET A 119 2.61 12.67 8.25
CA MET A 119 1.32 13.11 7.73
C MET A 119 0.22 13.07 8.82
N CYS A 120 0.21 12.04 9.66
CA CYS A 120 -0.70 11.94 10.81
C CYS A 120 -0.47 13.05 11.83
N LEU A 121 0.80 13.42 12.09
CA LEU A 121 1.13 14.53 12.98
C LEU A 121 0.63 15.87 12.41
N ILE A 122 0.80 16.09 11.10
CA ILE A 122 0.27 17.28 10.42
C ILE A 122 -1.26 17.32 10.50
N ALA A 123 -1.93 16.19 10.25
CA ALA A 123 -3.38 16.09 10.33
C ALA A 123 -3.91 16.31 11.76
N ALA A 124 -3.24 15.75 12.76
CA ALA A 124 -3.58 15.96 14.17
C ALA A 124 -3.43 17.43 14.57
N TRP A 125 -2.35 18.08 14.14
CA TRP A 125 -2.13 19.50 14.38
C TRP A 125 -3.20 20.37 13.71
N ALA A 126 -3.54 20.09 12.46
CA ALA A 126 -4.62 20.77 11.75
C ALA A 126 -6.00 20.53 12.38
N SER A 127 -6.24 19.32 12.90
CA SER A 127 -7.46 18.95 13.63
C SER A 127 -7.58 19.74 14.93
N TRP A 128 -6.47 19.87 15.68
CA TRP A 128 -6.43 20.63 16.93
C TRP A 128 -6.74 22.11 16.71
N LEU A 129 -6.20 22.72 15.65
CA LEU A 129 -6.48 24.12 15.29
C LEU A 129 -7.95 24.37 14.88
N ARG A 130 -8.69 23.33 14.47
CA ARG A 130 -10.07 23.46 14.00
C ARG A 130 -11.10 23.60 15.13
N GLY A 131 -10.76 23.21 16.37
CA GLY A 131 -11.67 23.28 17.53
C GLY A 131 -12.76 22.19 17.52
N THR A 132 -13.60 22.18 18.57
CA THR A 132 -14.72 21.25 18.74
C THR A 132 -15.88 21.57 17.80
N PHE A 133 -16.18 20.67 16.88
CA PHE A 133 -17.42 20.69 16.12
C PHE A 133 -18.54 20.14 17.02
N VAL A 134 -19.49 20.98 17.43
CA VAL A 134 -20.75 20.53 18.03
C VAL A 134 -21.64 20.09 16.86
N PRO A 135 -21.95 18.79 16.69
CA PRO A 135 -23.01 18.40 15.79
C PRO A 135 -24.29 19.00 16.36
N ILE A 136 -24.96 19.86 15.58
CA ILE A 136 -26.35 20.19 15.87
C ILE A 136 -27.12 18.90 15.58
N ASP A 137 -27.33 18.07 16.59
CA ASP A 137 -28.53 17.22 16.65
C ASP A 137 -29.68 18.22 16.58
N GLU A 138 -30.29 18.35 15.41
CA GLU A 138 -31.59 18.97 15.10
C GLU A 138 -31.57 19.42 13.63
N ALA A 139 -31.70 18.45 12.73
CA ALA A 139 -32.24 18.70 11.41
C ALA A 139 -32.91 17.42 10.93
N GLY A 140 -34.24 17.39 10.99
CA GLY A 140 -35.01 16.43 10.21
C GLY A 140 -34.62 16.51 8.72
N PRO A 141 -35.04 15.56 7.88
CA PRO A 141 -34.84 15.67 6.43
C PRO A 141 -35.25 17.08 5.96
N PHE A 142 -34.32 17.81 5.33
CA PHE A 142 -34.49 19.19 4.86
C PHE A 142 -34.48 20.32 5.91
N GLY A 143 -33.96 20.10 7.13
CA GLY A 143 -33.74 21.20 8.08
C GLY A 143 -35.00 21.72 8.76
N ALA A 144 -36.05 20.90 8.85
CA ALA A 144 -37.19 21.18 9.70
C ALA A 144 -36.83 20.91 11.17
N PRO A 145 -37.21 21.78 12.12
CA PRO A 145 -37.21 21.44 13.54
C PRO A 145 -38.09 20.21 13.75
N LEU A 146 -37.66 19.25 14.56
CA LEU A 146 -38.55 18.20 15.03
C LEU A 146 -39.62 18.90 15.88
N GLU A 147 -40.89 18.81 15.48
CA GLU A 147 -41.97 19.24 16.36
C GLU A 147 -41.88 18.39 17.64
N GLU A 148 -41.47 19.03 18.73
CA GLU A 148 -41.60 18.50 20.08
C GLU A 148 -43.07 18.14 20.27
N GLY A 149 -43.32 16.85 20.48
CA GLY A 149 -44.66 16.36 20.72
C GLY A 149 -45.26 17.01 21.97
N GLU A 150 -46.22 17.91 21.77
CA GLU A 150 -47.18 18.28 22.80
C GLU A 150 -48.46 17.45 22.66
N HIS A 151 -48.65 16.68 23.72
CA HIS A 151 -49.83 16.01 24.23
C HIS A 151 -51.20 16.60 23.81
N GLY A 152 -52.10 15.75 23.29
CA GLY A 152 -53.54 15.92 23.49
C GLY A 152 -54.44 15.49 22.34
N GLY A 153 -55.30 14.50 22.58
CA GLY A 153 -56.59 14.39 21.88
C GLY A 153 -56.81 13.11 21.07
N GLU A 154 -57.46 12.14 21.71
CA GLU A 154 -58.49 11.25 21.16
C GLU A 154 -58.19 10.40 19.92
N ALA A 155 -58.17 9.08 20.15
CA ALA A 155 -58.33 8.07 19.11
C ALA A 155 -59.76 8.07 18.54
N PRO A 156 -59.94 7.79 17.23
CA PRO A 156 -61.14 7.15 16.73
C PRO A 156 -60.82 5.72 16.26
N LEU A 157 -61.35 4.79 17.04
CA LEU A 157 -62.03 3.53 16.69
C LEU A 157 -61.67 2.88 15.35
N SER A 158 -61.14 1.67 15.46
CA SER A 158 -61.07 0.67 14.39
C SER A 158 -62.46 0.21 13.96
N GLU A 159 -63.01 0.84 12.94
CA GLU A 159 -63.96 0.25 11.98
C GLU A 159 -63.18 0.08 10.66
N GLU A 160 -63.27 -0.95 9.84
CA GLU A 160 -63.98 -2.21 9.79
C GLU A 160 -63.37 -2.85 8.51
N TRP A 161 -62.75 -4.03 8.60
CA TRP A 161 -62.34 -4.77 7.40
C TRP A 161 -62.81 -6.22 7.52
N VAL A 162 -63.83 -6.54 6.74
CA VAL A 162 -64.42 -7.87 6.58
C VAL A 162 -64.03 -8.39 5.19
N PRO A 163 -63.32 -9.53 5.07
CA PRO A 163 -63.09 -10.16 3.78
C PRO A 163 -64.30 -11.02 3.35
N ALA A 164 -64.62 -10.95 2.06
CA ALA A 164 -65.36 -11.98 1.32
C ALA A 164 -64.52 -12.41 0.11
#